data_AF-K1ZAY2-F1
#
_entry.id   AF-K1ZAY2-F1
#
_cell.length_a   1.000
_cell.length_b   1.000
_cell.length_c   1.000
_cell.angle_alpha   90.00
_cell.angle_beta   90.00
_cell.angle_gamma   90.00
#
_symmetry.space_group_name_H-M   'P 1'
#
loop_
_entity.id
_entity.type
_entity.pdbx_description
1 polymer ?
#
loop_
_entity_poly.entity_id
_entity_poly.type
_entity_poly.pdbx_seq_one_letter_code
_entity_poly.pdbx_strand_id
1 'polypeptide(L)'
;ADMVIEMPAFTGSVTRLMGVYLCNIPKEIGAIRSSRHDYIALASGLDSFFIYWGGSHFSLDLLKENVIDKLDCMSSNLCSRWIPTGKMRMEDTGHITKENVLTAMTNLKLRTENKFAGYAHEAELALDQRPAGGNLRVAFKKPYDTEFDYDKATNSYLRTWGGDADIDRNNQQRIAPKNVAVLFATSSQITTEQDYSGLRDPWKNVEEIKKTGSETITGRYNNVEIGDPWYDHSDSGDAFYYMNGKEIKGSWKKDRSKIDSKLFFFNEQGQEIRFVPGQIWVDILEPGQALRWTPAS
;
A
#
# COMPACT_ATOMS: atom_id res chain seq x y z
N ALA A 1 -4.85 -3.24 -10.88
CA ALA A 1 -5.33 -2.61 -9.63
C ALA A 1 -5.74 -1.19 -9.96
N ASP A 2 -6.82 -0.69 -9.37
CA ASP A 2 -7.23 0.71 -9.52
C ASP A 2 -6.37 1.63 -8.65
N MET A 3 -5.92 1.11 -7.49
CA MET A 3 -4.96 1.77 -6.62
C MET A 3 -3.93 0.75 -6.12
N VAL A 4 -2.69 1.19 -5.91
CA VAL A 4 -1.65 0.39 -5.25
C VAL A 4 -1.02 1.23 -4.15
N ILE A 5 -0.82 0.64 -2.98
CA ILE A 5 -0.11 1.27 -1.86
C ILE A 5 1.14 0.45 -1.54
N GLU A 6 2.31 1.07 -1.62
CA GLU A 6 3.61 0.49 -1.31
C GLU A 6 4.23 1.16 -0.08
N MET A 7 4.70 0.36 0.87
CA MET A 7 5.44 0.87 2.03
C MET A 7 6.43 -0.17 2.57
N PRO A 8 7.45 0.26 3.34
CA PRO A 8 8.38 -0.64 4.00
C PRO A 8 7.66 -1.63 4.94
N ALA A 9 7.98 -2.92 4.82
CA ALA A 9 7.51 -3.92 5.77
C ALA A 9 8.38 -4.00 7.04
N PHE A 10 9.56 -3.37 6.99
CA PHE A 10 10.58 -3.24 8.04
C PHE A 10 11.48 -2.04 7.71
N THR A 11 12.02 -1.34 8.72
CA THR A 11 12.67 -0.04 8.53
C THR A 11 13.87 -0.17 7.63
N GLY A 12 13.97 0.69 6.60
CA GLY A 12 15.06 0.64 5.65
C GLY A 12 15.27 -0.76 5.06
N SER A 13 14.21 -1.43 4.63
CA SER A 13 14.24 -2.80 4.12
C SER A 13 13.21 -3.01 3.00
N VAL A 14 12.82 -4.26 2.78
CA VAL A 14 11.83 -4.71 1.79
C VAL A 14 10.52 -3.94 1.89
N THR A 15 10.03 -3.48 0.74
CA THR A 15 8.67 -2.94 0.60
C THR A 15 7.66 -4.06 0.39
N ARG A 16 6.40 -3.77 0.72
CA ARG A 16 5.26 -4.61 0.37
C ARG A 16 4.26 -3.75 -0.37
N LEU A 17 3.42 -4.39 -1.19
CA LEU A 17 2.38 -3.72 -1.96
C LEU A 17 1.02 -4.24 -1.50
N MET A 18 0.04 -3.33 -1.47
CA MET A 18 -1.38 -3.65 -1.38
C MET A 18 -2.06 -3.17 -2.67
N GLY A 19 -2.46 -4.11 -3.52
CA GLY A 19 -3.27 -3.83 -4.69
C GLY A 19 -4.75 -3.76 -4.34
N VAL A 20 -5.41 -2.68 -4.75
CA VAL A 20 -6.84 -2.44 -4.57
C VAL A 20 -7.55 -2.60 -5.91
N TYR A 21 -8.62 -3.40 -5.92
CA TYR A 21 -9.36 -3.75 -7.13
C TYR A 21 -10.84 -3.45 -6.90
N LEU A 22 -11.34 -2.41 -7.56
CA LEU A 22 -12.72 -1.93 -7.47
C LEU A 22 -13.45 -2.14 -8.80
N CYS A 23 -12.87 -1.67 -9.91
CA CYS A 23 -13.51 -1.72 -11.23
C CYS A 23 -13.45 -3.12 -11.85
N ASN A 24 -12.35 -3.84 -11.62
CA ASN A 24 -12.17 -5.19 -12.14
C ASN A 24 -11.23 -6.02 -11.25
N ILE A 25 -11.66 -7.23 -10.91
CA ILE A 25 -10.80 -8.26 -10.31
C ILE A 25 -10.02 -8.93 -11.47
N PRO A 26 -8.67 -8.92 -11.46
CA PRO A 26 -7.86 -9.52 -12.51
C PRO A 26 -7.91 -11.05 -12.44
N LYS A 27 -7.43 -11.70 -13.51
CA LYS A 27 -7.40 -13.17 -13.61
C LYS A 27 -6.74 -13.82 -12.39
N GLU A 28 -5.56 -13.33 -12.00
CA GLU A 28 -4.82 -13.79 -10.81
C GLU A 28 -4.22 -12.58 -10.07
N ILE A 29 -4.15 -12.70 -8.73
CA ILE A 29 -3.57 -11.71 -7.83
C ILE A 29 -2.47 -12.38 -7.01
N GLY A 30 -1.26 -11.83 -7.08
CA GLY A 30 -0.13 -12.24 -6.25
C GLY A 30 1.16 -11.53 -6.63
N ALA A 31 2.28 -11.76 -5.94
CA ALA A 31 2.39 -12.69 -4.81
C ALA A 31 1.67 -12.16 -3.56
N ILE A 32 0.74 -12.94 -2.99
CA ILE A 32 0.05 -12.58 -1.75
C ILE A 32 1.00 -12.81 -0.59
N ARG A 33 1.07 -11.84 0.29
CA ARG A 33 2.06 -11.76 1.35
C ARG A 33 1.42 -11.46 2.70
N SER A 34 2.23 -11.54 3.76
CA SER A 34 1.76 -11.34 5.14
C SER A 34 1.16 -9.96 5.35
N SER A 35 0.17 -9.86 6.24
CA SER A 35 -0.41 -8.60 6.64
C SER A 35 0.53 -7.79 7.56
N ARG A 36 0.28 -6.48 7.59
CA ARG A 36 0.72 -5.53 8.63
C ARG A 36 -0.52 -4.74 9.05
N HIS A 37 -0.55 -4.26 10.27
CA HIS A 37 -1.71 -3.53 10.81
C HIS A 37 -1.95 -2.22 10.06
N ASP A 38 -0.90 -1.59 9.56
CA ASP A 38 -0.98 -0.36 8.76
C ASP A 38 -1.80 -0.59 7.48
N TYR A 39 -1.58 -1.72 6.78
CA TYR A 39 -2.39 -2.11 5.61
C TYR A 39 -3.85 -2.41 5.97
N ILE A 40 -4.12 -2.93 7.16
CA ILE A 40 -5.49 -3.16 7.62
C ILE A 40 -6.22 -1.82 7.72
N ALA A 41 -5.59 -0.83 8.37
CA ALA A 41 -6.19 0.50 8.52
C ALA A 41 -6.40 1.22 7.18
N LEU A 42 -5.46 1.08 6.25
CA LEU A 42 -5.60 1.60 4.89
C LEU A 42 -6.73 0.89 4.11
N ALA A 43 -6.81 -0.44 4.19
CA ALA A 43 -7.88 -1.21 3.55
C ALA A 43 -9.27 -0.89 4.13
N SER A 44 -9.36 -0.70 5.46
CA SER A 44 -10.61 -0.30 6.12
C SER A 44 -11.10 1.07 5.67
N GLY A 45 -10.20 2.03 5.46
CA GLY A 45 -10.54 3.36 4.93
C GLY A 45 -11.06 3.35 3.49
N LEU A 46 -10.86 2.25 2.78
CA LEU A 46 -11.38 1.98 1.43
C LEU A 46 -12.59 1.04 1.45
N ASP A 47 -13.08 0.68 2.64
CA ASP A 47 -14.23 -0.19 2.86
C ASP A 47 -14.07 -1.54 2.11
N SER A 48 -12.84 -2.09 2.18
CA SER A 48 -12.38 -3.22 1.38
C SER A 48 -12.52 -4.58 2.06
N PHE A 49 -12.58 -5.63 1.24
CA PHE A 49 -12.36 -7.02 1.64
C PHE A 49 -10.85 -7.35 1.54
N PHE A 50 -10.22 -7.71 2.66
CA PHE A 50 -8.76 -7.80 2.77
C PHE A 50 -8.22 -9.24 2.67
N ILE A 51 -7.44 -9.51 1.62
CA ILE A 51 -6.84 -10.83 1.36
C ILE A 51 -5.35 -10.79 1.69
N TYR A 52 -4.88 -11.73 2.52
CA TYR A 52 -3.50 -11.77 3.01
C TYR A 52 -3.00 -13.22 3.19
N TRP A 53 -1.70 -13.40 3.47
CA TRP A 53 -1.12 -14.73 3.74
C TRP A 53 -0.25 -14.70 5.01
N GLY A 54 -0.85 -14.97 6.16
CA GLY A 54 -0.23 -14.79 7.48
C GLY A 54 -0.01 -13.31 7.85
N GLY A 55 0.71 -12.99 8.92
CA GLY A 55 0.83 -11.60 9.38
C GLY A 55 1.95 -11.37 10.38
N SER A 56 2.14 -10.12 10.79
CA SER A 56 2.82 -9.84 12.06
C SER A 56 1.95 -10.35 13.21
N HIS A 57 2.54 -10.56 14.38
CA HIS A 57 1.76 -10.95 15.55
C HIS A 57 0.62 -9.95 15.82
N PHE A 58 0.93 -8.66 15.77
CA PHE A 58 -0.01 -7.56 15.99
C PHE A 58 -1.12 -7.52 14.94
N SER A 59 -0.79 -7.69 13.65
CA SER A 59 -1.82 -7.70 12.60
C SER A 59 -2.75 -8.90 12.74
N LEU A 60 -2.22 -10.09 13.09
CA LEU A 60 -3.04 -11.29 13.30
C LEU A 60 -3.99 -11.16 14.48
N ASP A 61 -3.58 -10.51 15.56
CA ASP A 61 -4.46 -10.26 16.71
C ASP A 61 -5.60 -9.30 16.36
N LEU A 62 -5.32 -8.22 15.64
CA LEU A 62 -6.36 -7.33 15.11
C LEU A 62 -7.31 -8.07 14.16
N LEU A 63 -6.79 -8.94 13.29
CA LEU A 63 -7.61 -9.70 12.35
C LEU A 63 -8.53 -10.70 13.07
N LYS A 64 -8.11 -11.31 14.18
CA LYS A 64 -8.97 -12.17 15.02
C LYS A 64 -10.16 -11.42 15.62
N GLU A 65 -10.01 -10.12 15.85
CA GLU A 65 -11.07 -9.25 16.35
C GLU A 65 -12.07 -8.83 15.27
N ASN A 66 -11.88 -9.28 14.02
CA ASN A 66 -12.75 -8.98 12.88
C ASN A 66 -12.90 -7.47 12.61
N VAL A 67 -11.80 -6.71 12.75
CA VAL A 67 -11.76 -5.27 12.43
C VAL A 67 -12.00 -4.95 10.94
N ILE A 68 -11.92 -5.96 10.07
CA ILE A 68 -12.19 -5.88 8.63
C ILE A 68 -12.65 -7.24 8.08
N ASP A 69 -13.48 -7.23 7.04
CA ASP A 69 -13.79 -8.40 6.22
C ASP A 69 -12.52 -8.92 5.56
N LYS A 70 -12.26 -10.24 5.63
CA LYS A 70 -10.94 -10.76 5.31
C LYS A 70 -10.90 -12.21 4.84
N LEU A 71 -9.80 -12.57 4.18
CA LEU A 71 -9.43 -13.95 3.85
C LEU A 71 -7.95 -14.19 4.13
N ASP A 72 -7.66 -15.15 5.01
CA ASP A 72 -6.29 -15.65 5.19
C ASP A 72 -6.02 -16.81 4.23
N CYS A 73 -5.13 -16.59 3.28
CA CYS A 73 -4.65 -17.60 2.36
C CYS A 73 -3.82 -18.70 3.03
N MET A 74 -3.35 -18.50 4.28
CA MET A 74 -2.67 -19.55 5.02
C MET A 74 -3.61 -20.69 5.43
N SER A 75 -4.87 -20.36 5.73
CA SER A 75 -5.88 -21.33 6.17
C SER A 75 -6.94 -21.65 5.12
N SER A 76 -6.97 -20.90 4.00
CA SER A 76 -7.95 -21.10 2.93
C SER A 76 -7.45 -22.07 1.87
N ASN A 77 -8.34 -22.96 1.41
CA ASN A 77 -8.11 -23.79 0.23
C ASN A 77 -8.34 -23.03 -1.10
N LEU A 78 -8.73 -21.76 -1.05
CA LEU A 78 -8.97 -20.90 -2.21
C LEU A 78 -7.68 -20.24 -2.73
N CYS A 79 -6.60 -20.29 -1.96
CA CYS A 79 -5.30 -19.76 -2.37
C CYS A 79 -4.36 -20.91 -2.74
N SER A 80 -3.51 -20.67 -3.73
CA SER A 80 -2.57 -21.66 -4.24
C SER A 80 -1.18 -21.06 -4.38
N ARG A 81 -0.21 -21.90 -4.73
CA ARG A 81 1.16 -21.49 -5.02
C ARG A 81 1.47 -21.76 -6.48
N TRP A 82 2.02 -20.77 -7.16
CA TRP A 82 2.65 -21.00 -8.46
C TRP A 82 3.87 -21.90 -8.29
N ILE A 83 4.25 -22.59 -9.38
CA ILE A 83 5.56 -23.22 -9.47
C ILE A 83 6.62 -22.11 -9.41
N PRO A 84 7.57 -22.16 -8.46
CA PRO A 84 8.63 -21.15 -8.37
C PRO A 84 9.46 -21.11 -9.65
N THR A 85 9.77 -19.91 -10.14
CA THR A 85 10.67 -19.71 -11.28
C THR A 85 11.77 -18.70 -10.92
N GLY A 86 12.94 -18.83 -11.54
CA GLY A 86 14.06 -17.91 -11.34
C GLY A 86 14.50 -17.80 -9.87
N LYS A 87 14.41 -16.60 -9.30
CA LYS A 87 14.82 -16.30 -7.91
C LYS A 87 13.66 -16.32 -6.90
N MET A 88 12.46 -16.74 -7.32
CA MET A 88 11.30 -16.79 -6.42
C MET A 88 11.53 -17.83 -5.32
N ARG A 89 11.34 -17.43 -4.07
CA ARG A 89 11.25 -18.38 -2.95
C ARG A 89 9.83 -18.92 -2.87
N MET A 90 9.62 -19.99 -2.10
CA MET A 90 8.28 -20.58 -1.95
C MET A 90 7.28 -19.53 -1.49
N GLU A 91 7.67 -18.68 -0.55
CA GLU A 91 6.82 -17.65 -0.01
C GLU A 91 6.43 -16.58 -1.07
N ASP A 92 7.24 -16.39 -2.13
CA ASP A 92 6.98 -15.48 -3.26
C ASP A 92 5.97 -16.03 -4.28
N THR A 93 5.44 -17.25 -4.12
CA THR A 93 4.56 -17.87 -5.12
C THR A 93 3.09 -17.90 -4.77
N GLY A 94 2.69 -17.38 -3.61
CA GLY A 94 1.29 -17.43 -3.16
C GLY A 94 0.39 -16.54 -4.02
N HIS A 95 -0.77 -17.03 -4.44
CA HIS A 95 -1.72 -16.28 -5.27
C HIS A 95 -3.17 -16.74 -5.05
N ILE A 96 -4.10 -15.94 -5.57
CA ILE A 96 -5.53 -16.26 -5.67
C ILE A 96 -6.05 -15.90 -7.07
N THR A 97 -7.02 -16.64 -7.59
CA THR A 97 -7.68 -16.32 -8.88
C THR A 97 -8.93 -15.49 -8.67
N LYS A 98 -9.41 -14.83 -9.73
CA LYS A 98 -10.70 -14.11 -9.74
C LYS A 98 -11.85 -14.96 -9.21
N GLU A 99 -11.98 -16.18 -9.71
CA GLU A 99 -13.05 -17.11 -9.38
C GLU A 99 -13.04 -17.46 -7.88
N ASN A 100 -11.84 -17.62 -7.33
CA ASN A 100 -11.64 -17.93 -5.92
C ASN A 100 -11.90 -16.71 -5.02
N VAL A 101 -11.60 -15.49 -5.47
CA VAL A 101 -12.03 -14.26 -4.77
C VAL A 101 -13.55 -14.18 -4.71
N LEU A 102 -14.25 -14.38 -5.84
CA LEU A 102 -15.71 -14.33 -5.89
C LEU A 102 -16.35 -15.43 -5.04
N THR A 103 -15.74 -16.62 -5.02
CA THR A 103 -16.14 -17.73 -4.16
C THR A 103 -15.95 -17.39 -2.68
N ALA A 104 -14.82 -16.78 -2.31
CA ALA A 104 -14.59 -16.32 -0.94
C ALA A 104 -15.64 -15.29 -0.50
N MET A 105 -15.92 -14.29 -1.34
CA MET A 105 -16.95 -13.28 -1.08
C MET A 105 -18.33 -13.93 -0.86
N THR A 106 -18.69 -14.91 -1.69
CA THR A 106 -19.96 -15.65 -1.57
C THR A 106 -20.02 -16.45 -0.26
N ASN A 107 -18.98 -17.22 0.06
CA ASN A 107 -18.92 -18.07 1.26
C ASN A 107 -18.97 -17.24 2.54
N LEU A 108 -18.31 -16.08 2.54
CA LEU A 108 -18.28 -15.14 3.66
C LEU A 108 -19.51 -14.22 3.69
N LYS A 109 -20.42 -14.34 2.72
CA LYS A 109 -21.64 -13.52 2.58
C LYS A 109 -21.34 -12.02 2.58
N LEU A 110 -20.26 -11.64 1.90
CA LEU A 110 -19.84 -10.25 1.81
C LEU A 110 -20.76 -9.47 0.88
N ARG A 111 -20.94 -8.19 1.21
CA ARG A 111 -21.56 -7.22 0.32
C ARG A 111 -20.73 -7.03 -0.94
N THR A 112 -21.40 -6.76 -2.06
CA THR A 112 -20.78 -6.53 -3.37
C THR A 112 -20.77 -5.06 -3.79
N GLU A 113 -21.37 -4.18 -2.99
CA GLU A 113 -21.39 -2.74 -3.19
C GLU A 113 -20.47 -2.07 -2.16
N ASN A 114 -19.60 -1.18 -2.62
CA ASN A 114 -18.68 -0.41 -1.77
C ASN A 114 -19.34 0.92 -1.34
N LYS A 115 -19.07 1.40 -0.11
CA LYS A 115 -19.50 2.72 0.40
C LYS A 115 -18.42 3.80 0.24
N PHE A 116 -17.20 3.41 -0.16
CA PHE A 116 -16.13 4.35 -0.47
C PHE A 116 -16.53 5.24 -1.65
N ALA A 117 -16.66 6.55 -1.39
CA ALA A 117 -17.08 7.53 -2.39
C ALA A 117 -16.04 7.79 -3.50
N GLY A 118 -14.82 7.28 -3.34
CA GLY A 118 -13.72 7.54 -4.26
C GLY A 118 -12.93 8.81 -3.93
N TYR A 119 -11.95 9.08 -4.78
CA TYR A 119 -11.20 10.33 -4.78
C TYR A 119 -11.77 11.31 -5.80
N ALA A 120 -11.58 12.61 -5.56
CA ALA A 120 -11.97 13.62 -6.52
C ALA A 120 -11.15 13.48 -7.81
N HIS A 121 -11.76 13.81 -8.95
CA HIS A 121 -11.10 13.72 -10.25
C HIS A 121 -11.17 15.05 -11.02
N GLU A 122 -10.18 15.27 -11.87
CA GLU A 122 -10.14 16.34 -12.87
C GLU A 122 -9.84 15.79 -14.27
N ALA A 123 -10.13 16.58 -15.30
CA ALA A 123 -9.82 16.16 -16.66
C ALA A 123 -8.30 16.08 -16.88
N GLU A 124 -7.88 15.17 -17.75
CA GLU A 124 -6.51 15.15 -18.24
C GLU A 124 -6.16 16.44 -19.00
N LEU A 125 -4.91 16.87 -18.93
CA LEU A 125 -4.43 17.91 -19.84
C LEU A 125 -4.54 17.44 -21.30
N ALA A 126 -4.87 18.38 -22.19
CA ALA A 126 -4.80 18.15 -23.63
C ALA A 126 -3.36 17.83 -24.05
N LEU A 127 -3.19 17.04 -25.12
CA LEU A 127 -1.88 16.51 -25.54
C LEU A 127 -0.83 17.61 -25.77
N ASP A 128 -1.24 18.75 -26.32
CA ASP A 128 -0.40 19.92 -26.57
C ASP A 128 0.01 20.67 -25.29
N GLN A 129 -0.76 20.51 -24.20
CA GLN A 129 -0.48 21.08 -22.87
C GLN A 129 0.37 20.17 -21.97
N ARG A 130 0.56 18.90 -22.35
CA ARG A 130 1.36 17.94 -21.60
C ARG A 130 2.87 18.19 -21.77
N PRO A 131 3.66 18.16 -20.69
CA PRO A 131 5.13 18.19 -20.75
C PRO A 131 5.68 17.08 -21.65
N ALA A 132 6.87 17.30 -22.22
CA ALA A 132 7.51 16.32 -23.10
C ALA A 132 7.92 15.01 -22.38
N GLY A 133 8.07 15.06 -21.05
CA GLY A 133 8.52 13.96 -20.22
C GLY A 133 8.71 14.41 -18.77
N GLY A 134 9.45 13.61 -18.02
CA GLY A 134 9.80 13.84 -16.63
C GLY A 134 10.11 12.51 -15.96
N ASN A 135 11.01 12.50 -14.98
CA ASN A 135 11.42 11.29 -14.27
C ASN A 135 11.28 11.51 -12.77
N LEU A 136 10.51 10.64 -12.13
CA LEU A 136 10.38 10.55 -10.69
C LEU A 136 11.18 9.35 -10.19
N ARG A 137 12.03 9.60 -9.19
CA ARG A 137 12.81 8.59 -8.48
C ARG A 137 12.37 8.52 -7.03
N VAL A 138 11.88 7.36 -6.61
CA VAL A 138 11.47 7.05 -5.23
C VAL A 138 12.51 6.06 -4.66
N ALA A 139 13.38 6.57 -3.78
CA ALA A 139 14.56 5.83 -3.34
C ALA A 139 14.29 4.95 -2.10
N PHE A 140 13.39 3.98 -2.24
CA PHE A 140 13.38 2.83 -1.33
C PHE A 140 14.75 2.14 -1.31
N LYS A 141 15.02 1.33 -0.28
CA LYS A 141 16.29 0.61 -0.22
C LYS A 141 16.40 -0.36 -1.40
N LYS A 142 17.53 -0.34 -2.11
CA LYS A 142 17.80 -1.30 -3.19
C LYS A 142 17.63 -2.75 -2.70
N PRO A 143 17.04 -3.65 -3.50
CA PRO A 143 16.59 -3.45 -4.88
C PRO A 143 15.11 -2.99 -5.01
N TYR A 144 14.52 -2.39 -3.98
CA TYR A 144 13.09 -2.02 -3.98
C TYR A 144 12.82 -0.62 -4.49
N ASP A 145 13.87 0.10 -4.87
CA ASP A 145 13.82 1.42 -5.43
C ASP A 145 13.04 1.47 -6.75
N THR A 146 12.23 2.51 -6.93
CA THR A 146 11.33 2.65 -8.08
C THR A 146 11.60 3.92 -8.86
N GLU A 147 11.35 3.86 -10.16
CA GLU A 147 11.37 5.01 -11.05
C GLU A 147 10.10 5.06 -11.88
N PHE A 148 9.71 6.27 -12.26
CA PHE A 148 8.49 6.56 -12.99
C PHE A 148 8.81 7.58 -14.07
N ASP A 149 8.87 7.11 -15.31
CA ASP A 149 9.09 7.96 -16.48
C ASP A 149 7.75 8.41 -17.05
N TYR A 150 7.49 9.72 -17.06
CA TYR A 150 6.27 10.28 -17.63
C TYR A 150 6.25 10.11 -19.15
N ASP A 151 5.20 9.45 -19.65
CA ASP A 151 4.90 9.32 -21.06
C ASP A 151 3.79 10.31 -21.48
N LYS A 152 4.17 11.29 -22.29
CA LYS A 152 3.27 12.33 -22.82
C LYS A 152 2.09 11.75 -23.61
N ALA A 153 2.35 10.70 -24.40
CA ALA A 153 1.35 10.14 -25.33
C ALA A 153 0.17 9.53 -24.57
N THR A 154 0.46 8.71 -23.56
CA THR A 154 -0.56 8.01 -22.76
C THR A 154 -0.98 8.75 -21.48
N ASN A 155 -0.28 9.83 -21.12
CA ASN A 155 -0.46 10.56 -19.85
C ASN A 155 -0.29 9.66 -18.63
N SER A 156 0.73 8.80 -18.66
CA SER A 156 1.00 7.82 -17.63
C SER A 156 2.47 7.81 -17.25
N TYR A 157 2.82 7.07 -16.20
CA TYR A 157 4.17 6.99 -15.66
C TYR A 157 4.67 5.56 -15.73
N LEU A 158 5.57 5.26 -16.67
CA LEU A 158 6.13 3.93 -16.87
C LEU A 158 6.99 3.55 -15.67
N ARG A 159 6.57 2.54 -14.90
CA ARG A 159 7.24 2.12 -13.66
C ARG A 159 8.43 1.20 -13.95
N THR A 160 9.55 1.47 -13.29
CA THR A 160 10.72 0.59 -13.17
C THR A 160 10.84 0.22 -11.70
N TRP A 161 11.15 -1.05 -11.40
CA TRP A 161 11.35 -1.53 -10.04
C TRP A 161 12.67 -2.30 -9.96
N GLY A 162 13.58 -1.86 -9.08
CA GLY A 162 14.88 -2.50 -8.91
C GLY A 162 15.79 -2.45 -10.14
N GLY A 163 15.53 -1.52 -11.06
CA GLY A 163 16.24 -1.36 -12.33
C GLY A 163 15.60 -2.09 -13.52
N ASP A 164 14.58 -2.92 -13.31
CA ASP A 164 13.87 -3.63 -14.36
C ASP A 164 12.50 -3.00 -14.65
N ALA A 165 12.03 -3.09 -15.89
CA ALA A 165 10.66 -2.68 -16.20
C ALA A 165 9.67 -3.51 -15.37
N ASP A 166 8.75 -2.84 -14.67
CA ASP A 166 7.77 -3.52 -13.82
C ASP A 166 6.63 -4.06 -14.69
N ILE A 167 6.56 -5.38 -14.89
CA ILE A 167 5.64 -6.03 -15.83
C ILE A 167 4.56 -6.81 -15.08
N ASP A 168 3.29 -6.55 -15.40
CA ASP A 168 2.18 -7.36 -14.90
C ASP A 168 2.20 -8.75 -15.56
N ARG A 169 2.35 -9.78 -14.73
CA ARG A 169 2.37 -11.18 -15.15
C ARG A 169 1.14 -11.58 -15.97
N ASN A 170 -0.04 -11.02 -15.68
CA ASN A 170 -1.30 -11.44 -16.30
C ASN A 170 -1.40 -11.02 -17.78
N ASN A 171 -0.81 -9.89 -18.16
CA ASN A 171 -1.01 -9.29 -19.49
C ASN A 171 0.30 -8.88 -20.19
N GLN A 172 1.45 -9.06 -19.53
CA GLN A 172 2.78 -8.73 -20.04
C GLN A 172 2.96 -7.24 -20.39
N GLN A 173 2.11 -6.37 -19.84
CA GLN A 173 2.21 -4.92 -19.99
C GLN A 173 3.01 -4.33 -18.84
N ARG A 174 3.76 -3.27 -19.15
CA ARG A 174 4.46 -2.49 -18.13
C ARG A 174 3.43 -1.73 -17.28
N ILE A 175 3.64 -1.73 -15.97
CA ILE A 175 2.86 -0.93 -15.03
C ILE A 175 3.06 0.55 -15.35
N ALA A 176 1.95 1.26 -15.53
CA ALA A 176 1.92 2.64 -15.98
C ALA A 176 0.77 3.42 -15.32
N PRO A 177 0.84 3.73 -14.01
CA PRO A 177 -0.18 4.55 -13.36
C PRO A 177 -0.28 5.94 -13.98
N LYS A 178 -1.45 6.58 -13.89
CA LYS A 178 -1.60 7.98 -14.31
C LYS A 178 -1.32 8.99 -13.20
N ASN A 179 -1.39 8.52 -11.96
CA ASN A 179 -1.16 9.31 -10.77
C ASN A 179 -0.16 8.57 -9.88
N VAL A 180 0.87 9.28 -9.41
CA VAL A 180 1.76 8.79 -8.36
C VAL A 180 1.68 9.76 -7.20
N ALA A 181 1.39 9.28 -6.00
CA ALA A 181 1.45 10.03 -4.76
C ALA A 181 2.59 9.45 -3.91
N VAL A 182 3.49 10.30 -3.45
CA VAL A 182 4.58 9.93 -2.56
C VAL A 182 4.34 10.61 -1.22
N LEU A 183 4.19 9.82 -0.17
CA LEU A 183 3.88 10.27 1.18
C LEU A 183 5.10 10.10 2.07
N PHE A 184 5.32 11.02 3.00
CA PHE A 184 6.28 10.82 4.08
C PHE A 184 5.54 10.48 5.37
N ALA A 185 5.88 9.33 5.95
CA ALA A 185 5.35 8.87 7.23
C ALA A 185 6.48 8.28 8.07
N THR A 186 6.55 8.68 9.34
CA THR A 186 7.55 8.12 10.27
C THR A 186 7.31 6.62 10.43
N SER A 187 8.38 5.83 10.43
CA SER A 187 8.29 4.42 10.78
C SER A 187 9.28 4.07 11.88
N SER A 188 8.81 3.27 12.83
CA SER A 188 9.61 2.81 13.96
C SER A 188 9.32 1.35 14.28
N GLN A 189 10.31 0.68 14.87
CA GLN A 189 10.14 -0.69 15.33
C GLN A 189 9.21 -0.74 16.56
N ILE A 190 8.27 -1.67 16.57
CA ILE A 190 7.40 -1.94 17.72
C ILE A 190 8.22 -2.72 18.75
N THR A 191 8.44 -2.13 19.92
CA THR A 191 9.26 -2.72 20.99
C THR A 191 8.52 -2.68 22.33
N THR A 192 8.93 -3.52 23.27
CA THR A 192 8.39 -3.53 24.64
C THR A 192 8.77 -2.28 25.46
N GLU A 193 9.74 -1.49 24.98
CA GLU A 193 10.28 -0.31 25.67
C GLU A 193 9.63 1.00 25.18
N GLN A 194 8.83 0.95 24.10
CA GLN A 194 8.15 2.10 23.54
C GLN A 194 7.01 2.56 24.46
N ASP A 195 6.77 3.88 24.50
CA ASP A 195 5.62 4.46 25.18
C ASP A 195 4.35 4.31 24.32
N TYR A 196 3.41 3.51 24.80
CA TYR A 196 2.07 3.34 24.19
C TYR A 196 0.99 4.11 24.95
N SER A 197 1.35 5.11 25.76
CA SER A 197 0.38 5.91 26.52
C SER A 197 -0.60 6.61 25.58
N GLY A 198 -1.90 6.40 25.83
CA GLY A 198 -2.97 6.93 24.98
C GLY A 198 -3.20 6.14 23.68
N LEU A 199 -2.49 5.04 23.49
CA LEU A 199 -2.66 4.09 22.38
C LEU A 199 -3.14 2.74 22.89
N ARG A 200 -3.45 1.84 21.96
CA ARG A 200 -3.69 0.45 22.27
C ARG A 200 -2.35 -0.22 22.55
N ASP A 201 -2.20 -0.87 23.71
CA ASP A 201 -1.02 -1.68 24.02
C ASP A 201 -0.92 -2.90 23.08
N PRO A 202 0.07 -2.96 22.17
CA PRO A 202 0.25 -4.09 21.26
C PRO A 202 0.73 -5.36 21.99
N TRP A 203 1.25 -5.24 23.22
CA TRP A 203 1.84 -6.31 23.99
C TRP A 203 0.87 -6.98 24.98
N LYS A 204 -0.34 -6.42 25.14
CA LYS A 204 -1.32 -6.85 26.14
C LYS A 204 -1.63 -8.35 26.12
N ASN A 205 -1.75 -8.94 24.93
CA ASN A 205 -2.12 -10.36 24.74
C ASN A 205 -0.92 -11.23 24.31
N VAL A 206 0.28 -10.68 24.33
CA VAL A 206 1.50 -11.38 23.92
C VAL A 206 2.05 -12.18 25.10
N GLU A 207 2.43 -13.44 24.88
CA GLU A 207 3.08 -14.26 25.90
C GLU A 207 4.45 -13.69 26.28
N GLU A 208 4.84 -13.75 27.57
CA GLU A 208 6.10 -13.17 28.05
C GLU A 208 7.36 -13.71 27.32
N ILE A 209 7.37 -14.99 26.93
CA ILE A 209 8.49 -15.58 26.17
C ILE A 209 8.69 -14.90 24.80
N LYS A 210 7.63 -14.32 24.22
CA LYS A 210 7.64 -13.55 22.97
C LYS A 210 7.90 -12.06 23.21
N LYS A 211 7.84 -11.57 24.46
CA LYS A 211 8.24 -10.20 24.82
C LYS A 211 9.74 -10.13 25.08
N THR A 212 10.26 -10.96 25.98
CA THR A 212 11.62 -10.82 26.53
C THR A 212 12.45 -12.11 26.46
N GLY A 213 11.88 -13.23 26.01
CA GLY A 213 12.55 -14.53 25.95
C GLY A 213 13.25 -14.83 24.62
N SER A 214 13.67 -16.10 24.44
CA SER A 214 14.34 -16.58 23.21
C SER A 214 13.47 -16.48 21.95
N GLU A 215 12.15 -16.40 22.11
CA GLU A 215 11.19 -16.23 21.02
C GLU A 215 10.81 -14.76 20.81
N THR A 216 11.56 -13.82 21.42
CA THR A 216 11.18 -12.41 21.43
C THR A 216 10.90 -11.86 20.04
N ILE A 217 9.74 -11.21 19.89
CA ILE A 217 9.32 -10.51 18.68
C ILE A 217 9.52 -8.99 18.79
N THR A 218 10.12 -8.50 19.87
CA THR A 218 10.48 -7.09 20.03
C THR A 218 11.35 -6.63 18.86
N GLY A 219 10.97 -5.51 18.25
CA GLY A 219 11.67 -4.93 17.10
C GLY A 219 11.59 -5.72 15.80
N ARG A 220 10.79 -6.80 15.71
CA ARG A 220 10.64 -7.58 14.46
C ARG A 220 9.68 -6.97 13.45
N TYR A 221 8.84 -6.04 13.88
CA TYR A 221 7.82 -5.40 13.06
C TYR A 221 7.88 -3.90 13.25
N ASN A 222 7.47 -3.19 12.20
CA ASN A 222 7.37 -1.74 12.23
C ASN A 222 5.94 -1.29 12.44
N ASN A 223 5.81 -0.12 13.04
CA ASN A 223 4.69 0.78 12.92
C ASN A 223 5.03 1.86 11.89
N VAL A 224 4.20 2.05 10.86
CA VAL A 224 4.28 3.19 9.94
C VAL A 224 3.15 4.13 10.32
N GLU A 225 3.49 5.34 10.74
CA GLU A 225 2.56 6.35 11.24
C GLU A 225 1.69 6.90 10.10
N ILE A 226 0.70 6.12 9.68
CA ILE A 226 -0.18 6.36 8.52
C ILE A 226 -1.65 6.55 8.93
N GLY A 227 -1.88 6.85 10.21
CA GLY A 227 -3.19 7.17 10.78
C GLY A 227 -4.03 5.94 11.12
N ASP A 228 -3.41 4.85 11.58
CA ASP A 228 -4.16 3.76 12.21
C ASP A 228 -4.62 4.10 13.63
N PRO A 229 -5.77 3.57 14.08
CA PRO A 229 -6.34 3.92 15.38
C PRO A 229 -5.71 3.19 16.57
N TRP A 230 -4.77 2.28 16.34
CA TRP A 230 -4.26 1.39 17.36
C TRP A 230 -2.92 1.86 17.89
N TYR A 231 -1.98 2.15 16.99
CA TYR A 231 -0.57 2.30 17.33
C TYR A 231 0.03 3.64 16.88
N ASP A 232 -0.71 4.45 16.13
CA ASP A 232 -0.19 5.73 15.62
C ASP A 232 -0.46 6.91 16.54
N HIS A 233 0.57 7.73 16.71
CA HIS A 233 0.47 9.07 17.29
C HIS A 233 0.19 10.13 16.23
N SER A 234 0.71 9.96 15.01
CA SER A 234 0.52 10.86 13.88
C SER A 234 -0.57 10.35 12.93
N ASP A 235 -1.22 11.29 12.26
CA ASP A 235 -2.32 11.02 11.34
C ASP A 235 -2.19 11.82 10.04
N SER A 236 -1.04 12.48 9.85
CA SER A 236 -0.73 13.36 8.72
C SER A 236 0.77 13.47 8.48
N GLY A 237 1.13 13.96 7.29
CA GLY A 237 2.52 14.18 6.89
C GLY A 237 2.63 14.81 5.50
N ASP A 238 3.86 15.11 5.09
CA ASP A 238 4.14 15.72 3.79
C ASP A 238 3.84 14.75 2.63
N ALA A 239 3.45 15.32 1.50
CA ALA A 239 3.14 14.55 0.30
C ALA A 239 3.52 15.29 -0.98
N PHE A 240 3.84 14.51 -2.01
CA PHE A 240 4.16 14.96 -3.34
C PHE A 240 3.34 14.16 -4.34
N TYR A 241 2.69 14.84 -5.29
CA TYR A 241 1.79 14.24 -6.26
C TYR A 241 2.28 14.49 -7.67
N TYR A 242 2.24 13.45 -8.48
CA TYR A 242 2.72 13.45 -9.85
C TYR A 242 1.58 13.01 -10.76
N MET A 243 1.06 13.95 -11.55
CA MET A 243 0.01 13.73 -12.55
C MET A 243 0.15 14.76 -13.67
N ASN A 244 -0.30 14.43 -14.89
CA ASN A 244 -0.14 15.30 -16.05
C ASN A 244 1.32 15.76 -16.31
N GLY A 245 2.32 14.94 -15.94
CA GLY A 245 3.75 15.25 -16.08
C GLY A 245 4.25 16.36 -15.17
N LYS A 246 3.51 16.71 -14.11
CA LYS A 246 3.83 17.80 -13.18
C LYS A 246 3.90 17.29 -11.75
N GLU A 247 4.73 17.94 -10.94
CA GLU A 247 4.76 17.79 -9.49
C GLU A 247 3.80 18.79 -8.84
N ILE A 248 3.09 18.34 -7.81
CA ILE A 248 2.27 19.15 -6.90
C ILE A 248 2.71 18.79 -5.48
N LYS A 249 3.00 19.80 -4.65
CA LYS A 249 3.34 19.61 -3.25
C LYS A 249 2.10 19.70 -2.37
N GLY A 250 2.16 19.08 -1.21
CA GLY A 250 1.11 19.18 -0.21
C GLY A 250 1.28 18.21 0.94
N SER A 251 0.17 17.64 1.42
CA SER A 251 0.14 16.84 2.64
C SER A 251 -0.93 15.76 2.57
N TRP A 252 -0.72 14.64 3.26
CA TRP A 252 -1.75 13.62 3.46
C TRP A 252 -2.33 13.69 4.88
N LYS A 253 -3.54 13.16 5.06
CA LYS A 253 -4.16 12.96 6.38
C LYS A 253 -5.06 11.74 6.40
N LYS A 254 -5.09 10.99 7.50
CA LYS A 254 -6.08 9.94 7.77
C LYS A 254 -6.48 10.01 9.24
N ASP A 255 -7.69 10.48 9.54
CA ASP A 255 -8.20 10.61 10.93
C ASP A 255 -8.05 9.29 11.71
N ARG A 256 -7.04 9.23 12.58
CA ARG A 256 -6.72 8.03 13.38
C ARG A 256 -7.76 7.72 14.46
N SER A 257 -8.74 8.59 14.71
CA SER A 257 -9.85 8.24 15.60
C SER A 257 -10.88 7.32 14.95
N LYS A 258 -10.77 7.10 13.63
CA LYS A 258 -11.76 6.38 12.81
C LYS A 258 -11.09 5.41 11.86
N ILE A 259 -11.31 4.12 12.10
CA ILE A 259 -10.76 3.05 11.26
C ILE A 259 -11.21 3.14 9.79
N ASP A 260 -12.43 3.62 9.55
CA ASP A 260 -13.06 3.81 8.24
C ASP A 260 -12.70 5.16 7.59
N SER A 261 -11.88 5.99 8.24
CA SER A 261 -11.36 7.21 7.63
C SER A 261 -10.52 6.87 6.39
N LYS A 262 -10.84 7.47 5.24
CA LYS A 262 -9.99 7.33 4.05
C LYS A 262 -8.68 8.09 4.23
N LEU A 263 -7.68 7.73 3.44
CA LEU A 263 -6.45 8.52 3.31
C LEU A 263 -6.75 9.72 2.39
N PHE A 264 -6.73 10.93 2.95
CA PHE A 264 -6.91 12.19 2.24
C PHE A 264 -5.57 12.71 1.69
N PHE A 265 -5.65 13.41 0.57
CA PHE A 265 -4.51 14.04 -0.10
C PHE A 265 -4.85 15.50 -0.35
N PHE A 266 -4.01 16.43 0.09
CA PHE A 266 -4.25 17.86 0.00
C PHE A 266 -3.08 18.54 -0.73
N ASN A 267 -3.36 19.56 -1.53
CA ASN A 267 -2.33 20.48 -2.03
C ASN A 267 -1.88 21.46 -0.93
N GLU A 268 -0.88 22.30 -1.22
CA GLU A 268 -0.39 23.37 -0.31
C GLU A 268 -1.48 24.38 0.10
N GLN A 269 -2.59 24.47 -0.63
CA GLN A 269 -3.73 25.33 -0.30
C GLN A 269 -4.77 24.63 0.59
N GLY A 270 -4.54 23.37 1.01
CA GLY A 270 -5.44 22.59 1.84
C GLY A 270 -6.67 22.04 1.09
N GLN A 271 -6.66 22.05 -0.24
CA GLN A 271 -7.73 21.51 -1.08
C GLN A 271 -7.43 20.06 -1.44
N GLU A 272 -8.44 19.19 -1.45
CA GLU A 272 -8.26 17.78 -1.86
C GLU A 272 -7.69 17.70 -3.28
N ILE A 273 -6.67 16.86 -3.45
CA ILE A 273 -6.11 16.53 -4.77
C ILE A 273 -7.20 15.91 -5.62
N ARG A 274 -7.30 16.40 -6.87
CA ARG A 274 -8.18 15.87 -7.89
C ARG A 274 -7.34 15.05 -8.85
N PHE A 275 -7.40 13.73 -8.76
CA PHE A 275 -6.59 12.85 -9.61
C PHE A 275 -7.08 12.86 -11.06
N VAL A 276 -6.18 12.58 -12.01
CA VAL A 276 -6.63 12.26 -13.38
C VAL A 276 -7.25 10.86 -13.42
N PRO A 277 -8.35 10.64 -14.16
CA PRO A 277 -8.96 9.32 -14.28
C PRO A 277 -8.00 8.24 -14.75
N GLY A 278 -7.68 7.31 -13.84
CA GLY A 278 -6.73 6.22 -14.09
C GLY A 278 -6.18 5.67 -12.77
N GLN A 279 -5.25 4.72 -12.89
CA GLN A 279 -4.63 4.09 -11.73
C GLN A 279 -3.90 5.12 -10.85
N ILE A 280 -4.04 4.95 -9.53
CA ILE A 280 -3.33 5.73 -8.50
C ILE A 280 -2.28 4.83 -7.84
N TRP A 281 -1.02 5.25 -7.89
CA TRP A 281 0.07 4.59 -7.17
C TRP A 281 0.46 5.42 -5.96
N VAL A 282 0.56 4.82 -4.78
CA VAL A 282 0.92 5.49 -3.54
C VAL A 282 2.16 4.84 -2.96
N ASP A 283 3.27 5.57 -2.91
CA ASP A 283 4.50 5.14 -2.25
C ASP A 283 4.63 5.88 -0.91
N ILE A 284 4.83 5.16 0.18
CA ILE A 284 5.03 5.75 1.52
C ILE A 284 6.51 5.61 1.90
N LEU A 285 7.21 6.74 1.90
CA LEU A 285 8.61 6.84 2.29
C LEU A 285 8.75 7.16 3.79
N GLU A 286 9.82 6.62 4.36
CA GLU A 286 10.31 6.99 5.68
C GLU A 286 11.10 8.31 5.59
N PRO A 287 11.07 9.17 6.63
CA PRO A 287 11.93 10.35 6.70
C PRO A 287 13.40 10.00 6.44
N GLY A 288 14.04 10.79 5.58
CA GLY A 288 15.44 10.61 5.17
C GLY A 288 15.63 9.76 3.91
N GLN A 289 14.60 9.07 3.40
CA GLN A 289 14.65 8.47 2.07
C GLN A 289 14.56 9.55 0.99
N ALA A 290 15.35 9.40 -0.07
CA ALA A 290 15.44 10.40 -1.12
C ALA A 290 14.24 10.32 -2.08
N LEU A 291 13.69 11.49 -2.41
CA LEU A 291 12.70 11.69 -3.46
C LEU A 291 13.29 12.69 -4.46
N ARG A 292 13.26 12.37 -5.75
CA ARG A 292 13.78 13.27 -6.78
C ARG A 292 12.85 13.30 -7.99
N TRP A 293 12.38 14.49 -8.33
CA TRP A 293 11.70 14.78 -9.58
C TRP A 293 12.64 15.54 -10.53
N THR A 294 12.71 15.08 -11.78
CA THR A 294 13.44 15.75 -12.87
C THR A 294 12.43 16.07 -13.97
N PRO A 295 11.97 17.32 -14.11
CA PRO A 295 11.01 17.68 -15.15
C PRO A 295 11.64 17.55 -16.55
N ALA A 296 10.82 17.46 -17.59
CA ALA A 296 11.31 17.63 -18.96
C ALA A 296 12.00 18.99 -19.13
N SER A 297 13.17 18.97 -19.76
CA SER A 297 13.91 20.14 -20.22
C SER A 297 13.21 20.84 -21.39
#